data_AF-A0A659R0X7-F1
#
_entry.id   AF-A0A659R0X7-F1
#
_cell.length_a   1.000
_cell.length_b   1.000
_cell.length_c   1.000
_cell.angle_alpha   90.00
_cell.angle_beta   90.00
_cell.angle_gamma   90.00
#
_symmetry.space_group_name_H-M   'P 1'
#
loop_
_entity.id
_entity.type
_entity.pdbx_description
1 polymer ?
#
loop_
_entity_poly.entity_id
_entity_poly.type
_entity_poly.pdbx_seq_one_letter_code
_entity_poly.pdbx_strand_id
1 'polypeptide(L)'
;ARDRRPGGAETGSRARLPIGVSKALARVLVDVNKARTTRQRLTIFSRLRLRDLLPVPPAVAEYSTGLRMGDTAEQMAKTYGITREQQDALAHRSHQRAAQAWAEGKLAEEVMTTYVPPYKNPFAEDNNIRGASTLADYAKLRPAFDRKHGSVTAANSTPLTDGAAAVILMTESRAKELGLHPLGYLRSYAFTAIDVWQDMLLGPAWSTPLALERAGLTMADLTLFDMHEAFAAQTLANLQLLGSERFAREVLGRAQATGEVDDAKFNVLGGSIAYGHPFAATGARMITQTLHELRRRGGGFGLVTACAAGGLGAAMVLEAE
;
A
#
# COMPACT_ATOMS: atom_id res chain seq x y z
N ALA A 1 -17.25 20.37 -17.88
CA ALA A 1 -17.25 18.90 -17.70
C ALA A 1 -16.85 18.60 -16.26
N ARG A 2 -17.52 17.63 -15.62
CA ARG A 2 -17.72 17.49 -14.17
C ARG A 2 -16.44 17.60 -13.31
N ASP A 3 -16.43 18.55 -12.36
CA ASP A 3 -15.51 18.53 -11.21
C ASP A 3 -15.62 17.15 -10.54
N ARG A 4 -14.49 16.45 -10.38
CA ARG A 4 -14.42 15.21 -9.63
C ARG A 4 -13.69 15.50 -8.33
N ARG A 5 -14.23 15.03 -7.21
CA ARG A 5 -13.55 15.03 -5.91
C ARG A 5 -13.08 13.60 -5.57
N PRO A 6 -12.01 13.08 -6.21
CA PRO A 6 -11.44 11.81 -5.81
C PRO A 6 -10.92 11.89 -4.38
N GLY A 7 -11.34 10.96 -3.55
CA GLY A 7 -10.89 10.84 -2.16
C GLY A 7 -11.23 9.45 -1.66
N GLY A 8 -10.53 9.03 -0.62
CA GLY A 8 -10.76 7.75 0.03
C GLY A 8 -10.54 7.88 1.52
N ALA A 9 -11.30 7.11 2.28
CA ALA A 9 -11.17 7.02 3.72
C ALA A 9 -11.21 5.54 4.09
N GLU A 10 -10.38 5.15 5.05
CA GLU A 10 -10.37 3.80 5.60
C GLU A 10 -10.26 3.87 7.12
N THR A 11 -10.95 2.95 7.78
CA THR A 11 -10.91 2.77 9.23
C THR A 11 -10.58 1.31 9.53
N GLY A 12 -9.32 1.05 9.86
CA GLY A 12 -8.81 -0.21 10.40
C GLY A 12 -9.12 -0.45 11.88
N SER A 13 -9.72 0.51 12.62
CA SER A 13 -10.19 0.29 14.00
C SER A 13 -11.39 -0.68 14.06
N ARG A 14 -11.08 -1.90 14.48
CA ARG A 14 -11.95 -3.09 14.53
C ARG A 14 -12.88 -3.15 15.74
N ALA A 15 -13.57 -2.06 16.09
CA ALA A 15 -14.42 -2.02 17.29
C ALA A 15 -15.55 -3.09 17.29
N ARG A 16 -15.99 -3.55 16.11
CA ARG A 16 -16.96 -4.66 15.94
C ARG A 16 -16.69 -5.45 14.66
N LEU A 17 -15.67 -6.30 14.64
CA LEU A 17 -15.60 -7.32 13.59
C LEU A 17 -16.75 -8.32 13.80
N PRO A 18 -17.54 -8.65 12.77
CA PRO A 18 -18.41 -9.81 12.85
C PRO A 18 -17.50 -11.03 12.98
N ILE A 19 -17.46 -11.62 14.17
CA ILE A 19 -16.82 -12.92 14.35
C ILE A 19 -17.57 -13.89 13.45
N GLY A 20 -16.86 -14.40 12.44
CA GLY A 20 -17.43 -15.32 11.47
C GLY A 20 -17.66 -16.68 12.11
N VAL A 21 -18.72 -17.35 11.67
CA VAL A 21 -18.89 -18.79 11.90
C VAL A 21 -18.14 -19.57 10.82
N SER A 22 -17.73 -20.80 11.11
CA SER A 22 -17.11 -21.66 10.10
C SER A 22 -18.01 -21.83 8.86
N LYS A 23 -17.43 -22.04 7.66
CA LYS A 23 -18.22 -22.32 6.43
C LYS A 23 -19.16 -23.51 6.61
N ALA A 24 -18.78 -24.49 7.43
CA ALA A 24 -19.61 -25.64 7.78
C ALA A 24 -20.82 -25.22 8.62
N LEU A 25 -20.62 -24.40 9.66
CA LEU A 25 -21.69 -23.86 10.50
C LEU A 25 -22.62 -22.94 9.71
N ALA A 26 -22.09 -22.06 8.85
CA ALA A 26 -22.89 -21.21 7.98
C ALA A 26 -23.83 -22.03 7.05
N ARG A 27 -23.32 -23.09 6.41
CA ARG A 27 -24.13 -23.98 5.56
C ARG A 27 -25.20 -24.71 6.36
N VAL A 28 -24.84 -25.24 7.54
CA VAL A 28 -25.78 -25.94 8.42
C VAL A 28 -26.91 -25.01 8.86
N LEU A 29 -26.62 -23.76 9.22
CA LEU A 29 -27.65 -22.78 9.58
C LEU A 29 -28.60 -22.44 8.41
N VAL A 30 -28.06 -22.35 7.18
CA VAL A 30 -28.87 -22.16 5.96
C VAL A 30 -29.75 -23.39 5.67
N ASP A 31 -29.20 -24.59 5.81
CA ASP A 31 -29.90 -25.84 5.53
C ASP A 31 -30.99 -26.13 6.59
N VAL A 32 -30.75 -25.78 7.85
CA VAL A 32 -31.75 -25.86 8.94
C VAL A 32 -32.96 -24.97 8.65
N ASN A 33 -32.76 -23.78 8.11
CA ASN A 33 -33.84 -22.88 7.71
C ASN A 33 -34.70 -23.44 6.56
N LYS A 34 -34.13 -24.32 5.72
CA LYS A 34 -34.86 -24.99 4.64
C LYS A 34 -35.60 -26.26 5.09
N ALA A 35 -35.30 -26.79 6.28
CA ALA A 35 -35.91 -28.01 6.79
C ALA A 35 -37.30 -27.74 7.41
N ARG A 36 -38.30 -28.51 6.93
CA ARG A 36 -39.71 -28.38 7.33
C ARG A 36 -40.08 -29.20 8.57
N THR A 37 -39.26 -30.16 8.97
CA THR A 37 -39.54 -31.07 10.10
C THR A 37 -38.41 -31.09 11.12
N THR A 38 -38.76 -31.30 12.39
CA THR A 38 -37.82 -31.30 13.53
C THR A 38 -36.77 -32.41 13.40
N ARG A 39 -37.15 -33.57 12.86
CA ARG A 39 -36.23 -34.70 12.60
C ARG A 39 -35.17 -34.34 11.55
N GLN A 40 -35.55 -33.64 10.48
CA GLN A 40 -34.59 -33.18 9.47
C GLN A 40 -33.61 -32.15 10.05
N ARG A 41 -34.08 -31.24 10.90
CA ARG A 41 -33.22 -30.26 11.59
C ARG A 41 -32.16 -30.96 12.45
N LEU A 42 -32.56 -31.95 13.25
CA LEU A 42 -31.63 -32.74 14.08
C LEU A 42 -30.55 -33.46 13.26
N THR A 43 -30.91 -34.07 12.12
CA THR A 43 -29.96 -34.72 11.22
C THR A 43 -29.00 -33.73 10.56
N ILE A 44 -29.42 -32.48 10.34
CA ILE A 44 -28.55 -31.45 9.76
C ILE A 44 -27.57 -30.93 10.82
N PHE A 45 -28.00 -30.76 12.07
CA PHE A 45 -27.12 -30.39 13.18
C PHE A 45 -26.11 -31.50 13.54
N SER A 46 -26.47 -32.78 13.39
CA SER A 46 -25.55 -33.91 13.68
C SER A 46 -24.35 -33.97 12.72
N ARG A 47 -24.32 -33.15 11.66
CA ARG A 47 -23.18 -33.03 10.74
C ARG A 47 -22.10 -32.07 11.24
N LEU A 48 -22.37 -31.26 12.26
CA LEU A 48 -21.40 -30.34 12.85
C LEU A 48 -20.42 -31.07 13.76
N ARG A 49 -19.14 -30.69 13.67
CA ARG A 49 -18.11 -31.11 14.64
C ARG A 49 -17.90 -29.99 15.65
N LEU A 50 -17.42 -30.32 16.85
CA LEU A 50 -17.11 -29.34 17.92
C LEU A 50 -16.19 -28.20 17.44
N ARG A 51 -15.26 -28.50 16.52
CA ARG A 51 -14.36 -27.50 15.92
C ARG A 51 -15.06 -26.49 15.01
N ASP A 52 -16.22 -26.83 14.45
CA ASP A 52 -16.95 -25.97 13.50
C ASP A 52 -17.76 -24.89 14.24
N LEU A 53 -17.94 -25.05 15.55
CA LEU A 53 -18.54 -24.08 16.46
C LEU A 53 -17.54 -23.03 16.96
N LEU A 54 -16.24 -23.23 16.69
CA LEU A 54 -15.22 -22.25 17.08
C LEU A 54 -15.32 -20.99 16.22
N PRO A 55 -15.18 -19.80 16.84
CA PRO A 55 -15.17 -18.55 16.12
C PRO A 55 -14.00 -18.50 15.14
N VAL A 56 -14.28 -18.12 13.88
CA VAL A 56 -13.25 -17.89 12.88
C VAL A 56 -12.86 -16.41 12.96
N PRO A 57 -11.61 -16.09 13.38
CA PRO A 57 -11.16 -14.72 13.35
C PRO A 57 -11.12 -14.26 11.89
N PRO A 58 -11.60 -13.04 11.57
CA PRO A 58 -11.50 -12.51 10.22
C PRO A 58 -10.04 -12.35 9.86
N ALA A 59 -9.55 -13.20 8.96
CA ALA A 59 -8.24 -13.07 8.39
C ALA A 59 -8.29 -12.01 7.28
N VAL A 60 -7.29 -11.12 7.25
CA VAL A 60 -7.00 -10.29 6.06
C VAL A 60 -6.31 -11.19 5.04
N ALA A 61 -7.08 -12.15 4.52
CA ALA A 61 -6.66 -13.09 3.49
C ALA A 61 -7.22 -12.61 2.16
N GLU A 62 -6.42 -12.76 1.10
CA GLU A 62 -6.86 -12.53 -0.25
C GLU A 62 -7.91 -13.58 -0.62
N TYR A 63 -9.00 -13.13 -1.24
CA TYR A 63 -10.19 -13.95 -1.45
C TYR A 63 -9.95 -15.15 -2.39
N SER A 64 -9.11 -14.97 -3.40
CA SER A 64 -8.89 -15.94 -4.48
C SER A 64 -7.92 -17.05 -4.08
N THR A 65 -6.87 -16.70 -3.36
CA THR A 65 -5.73 -17.57 -2.99
C THR A 65 -5.82 -18.08 -1.56
N GLY A 66 -6.53 -17.36 -0.67
CA GLY A 66 -6.58 -17.64 0.77
C GLY A 66 -5.28 -17.29 1.52
N LEU A 67 -4.29 -16.71 0.85
CA LEU A 67 -3.03 -16.25 1.45
C LEU A 67 -3.22 -14.88 2.11
N ARG A 68 -2.52 -14.61 3.21
CA ARG A 68 -2.44 -13.25 3.78
C ARG A 68 -1.48 -12.42 2.92
N MET A 69 -1.66 -11.11 2.88
CA MET A 69 -0.75 -10.22 2.13
C MET A 69 0.73 -10.42 2.52
N GLY A 70 1.01 -10.62 3.81
CA GLY A 70 2.37 -10.87 4.26
C GLY A 70 2.90 -12.26 3.93
N ASP A 71 2.05 -13.26 3.67
CA ASP A 71 2.52 -14.56 3.15
C ASP A 71 3.08 -14.40 1.73
N THR A 72 2.46 -13.53 0.92
CA THR A 72 3.00 -13.17 -0.39
C THR A 72 4.26 -12.31 -0.29
N ALA A 73 4.37 -11.43 0.71
CA ALA A 73 5.63 -10.73 0.95
C ALA A 73 6.78 -11.70 1.31
N GLU A 74 6.51 -12.75 2.10
CA GLU A 74 7.49 -13.83 2.35
C GLU A 74 7.83 -14.62 1.09
N GLN A 75 6.86 -14.88 0.22
CA GLN A 75 7.09 -15.49 -1.08
C GLN A 75 8.05 -14.63 -1.91
N MET A 76 7.77 -13.32 -2.04
CA MET A 76 8.60 -12.39 -2.78
C MET A 76 10.02 -12.30 -2.22
N ALA A 77 10.16 -12.24 -0.89
CA ALA A 77 11.47 -12.25 -0.25
C ALA A 77 12.29 -13.49 -0.64
N LYS A 78 11.64 -14.66 -0.70
CA LYS A 78 12.27 -15.93 -1.10
C LYS A 78 12.54 -15.99 -2.60
N THR A 79 11.59 -15.59 -3.45
CA THR A 79 11.74 -15.61 -4.93
C THR A 79 12.87 -14.70 -5.39
N TYR A 80 12.97 -13.50 -4.81
CA TYR A 80 13.91 -12.47 -5.25
C TYR A 80 15.17 -12.36 -4.38
N GLY A 81 15.29 -13.21 -3.35
CA GLY A 81 16.46 -13.25 -2.47
C GLY A 81 16.63 -12.01 -1.60
N ILE A 82 15.52 -11.37 -1.21
CA ILE A 82 15.55 -10.17 -0.37
C ILE A 82 15.84 -10.56 1.08
N THR A 83 17.01 -10.18 1.59
CA THR A 83 17.43 -10.59 2.93
C THR A 83 16.67 -9.83 4.01
N ARG A 84 16.69 -10.39 5.23
CA ARG A 84 16.07 -9.76 6.40
C ARG A 84 16.71 -8.40 6.69
N GLU A 85 18.02 -8.30 6.55
CA GLU A 85 18.80 -7.09 6.81
C GLU A 85 18.43 -5.98 5.82
N GLN A 86 18.24 -6.32 4.55
CA GLN A 86 17.78 -5.36 3.54
C GLN A 86 16.37 -4.84 3.86
N GLN A 87 15.46 -5.73 4.27
CA GLN A 87 14.10 -5.37 4.66
C GLN A 87 14.08 -4.42 5.85
N ASP A 88 14.84 -4.76 6.90
CA ASP A 88 14.93 -3.96 8.11
C ASP A 88 15.60 -2.61 7.85
N ALA A 89 16.62 -2.55 6.99
CA ALA A 89 17.27 -1.30 6.58
C ALA A 89 16.32 -0.35 5.84
N LEU A 90 15.52 -0.85 4.89
CA LEU A 90 14.53 -0.04 4.19
C LEU A 90 13.47 0.50 5.16
N ALA A 91 12.97 -0.37 6.05
CA ALA A 91 11.96 0.01 7.02
C ALA A 91 12.46 1.08 8.00
N HIS A 92 13.68 0.92 8.50
CA HIS A 92 14.32 1.91 9.36
C HIS A 92 14.51 3.24 8.63
N ARG A 93 15.04 3.23 7.41
CA ARG A 93 15.19 4.44 6.57
C ARG A 93 13.85 5.16 6.36
N SER A 94 12.78 4.42 6.07
CA SER A 94 11.44 5.00 5.88
C SER A 94 10.97 5.75 7.14
N HIS A 95 11.14 5.16 8.33
CA HIS A 95 10.83 5.84 9.59
C HIS A 95 11.71 7.04 9.89
N GLN A 96 13.01 6.97 9.61
CA GLN A 96 13.93 8.10 9.81
C GLN A 96 13.57 9.28 8.89
N ARG A 97 13.30 9.02 7.61
CA ARG A 97 12.86 10.05 6.65
C ARG A 97 11.53 10.67 7.04
N ALA A 98 10.57 9.86 7.50
CA ALA A 98 9.27 10.38 7.98
C ALA A 98 9.42 11.23 9.24
N ALA A 99 10.25 10.79 10.21
CA ALA A 99 10.53 11.55 11.42
C ALA A 99 11.20 12.90 11.10
N GLN A 100 12.16 12.88 10.16
CA GLN A 100 12.82 14.09 9.69
C GLN A 100 11.85 15.03 8.96
N ALA A 101 10.98 14.51 8.10
CA ALA A 101 9.98 15.31 7.38
C ALA A 101 9.01 16.03 8.32
N TRP A 102 8.57 15.36 9.40
CA TRP A 102 7.79 15.97 10.46
C TRP A 102 8.57 17.01 11.24
N ALA A 103 9.81 16.71 11.66
CA ALA A 103 10.67 17.63 12.40
C ALA A 103 11.00 18.91 11.61
N GLU A 104 11.12 18.80 10.28
CA GLU A 104 11.33 19.93 9.36
C GLU A 104 10.04 20.66 8.99
N GLY A 105 8.87 20.22 9.47
CA GLY A 105 7.58 20.83 9.18
C GLY A 105 7.09 20.66 7.74
N LYS A 106 7.68 19.74 6.96
CA LYS A 106 7.36 19.55 5.53
C LYS A 106 5.92 19.10 5.28
N LEU A 107 5.30 18.45 6.26
CA LEU A 107 3.95 17.91 6.13
C LEU A 107 2.85 18.87 6.61
N ALA A 108 3.21 20.04 7.14
CA ALA A 108 2.26 20.97 7.74
C ALA A 108 1.23 21.52 6.73
N GLU A 109 1.57 21.60 5.45
CA GLU A 109 0.68 22.07 4.39
C GLU A 109 -0.25 20.97 3.82
N GLU A 110 0.06 19.71 4.08
CA GLU A 110 -0.65 18.55 3.50
C GLU A 110 -1.43 17.73 4.54
N VAL A 111 -1.08 17.82 5.83
CA VAL A 111 -1.77 17.13 6.92
C VAL A 111 -2.72 18.09 7.65
N MET A 112 -4.01 17.78 7.59
CA MET A 112 -5.03 18.53 8.30
C MET A 112 -5.15 18.07 9.75
N THR A 113 -5.18 19.01 10.70
CA THR A 113 -5.50 18.71 12.10
C THR A 113 -6.94 18.22 12.23
N THR A 114 -7.13 17.08 12.86
CA THR A 114 -8.45 16.51 13.14
C THR A 114 -8.73 16.46 14.63
N TYR A 115 -10.00 16.42 15.01
CA TYR A 115 -10.42 16.23 16.39
C TYR A 115 -11.23 14.95 16.46
N VAL A 116 -10.74 13.99 17.24
CA VAL A 116 -11.44 12.72 17.49
C VAL A 116 -12.25 12.83 18.78
N PRO A 117 -13.43 12.19 18.90
CA PRO A 117 -14.19 12.15 20.14
C PRO A 117 -13.29 11.81 21.34
N PRO A 118 -13.34 12.56 22.45
CA PRO A 118 -14.35 13.57 22.83
C PRO A 118 -14.07 15.01 22.35
N TYR A 119 -13.30 15.19 21.27
CA TYR A 119 -13.01 16.47 20.59
C TYR A 119 -12.24 17.51 21.43
N LYS A 120 -11.45 17.05 22.40
CA LYS A 120 -10.69 17.95 23.30
C LYS A 120 -9.25 18.20 22.84
N ASN A 121 -8.61 17.17 22.32
CA ASN A 121 -7.20 17.23 21.92
C ASN A 121 -7.12 17.18 20.39
N PRO A 122 -6.29 18.04 19.76
CA PRO A 122 -6.02 17.95 18.34
C PRO A 122 -5.19 16.69 18.04
N PHE A 123 -5.53 16.02 16.95
CA PHE A 123 -4.69 15.01 16.30
C PHE A 123 -4.09 15.65 15.05
N ALA A 124 -2.87 16.15 15.19
CA ALA A 124 -2.19 16.96 14.18
C ALA A 124 -1.03 16.23 13.49
N GLU A 125 -0.50 15.16 14.09
CA GLU A 125 0.70 14.46 13.61
C GLU A 125 0.45 12.94 13.49
N ASP A 126 1.16 12.29 12.57
CA ASP A 126 1.13 10.84 12.42
C ASP A 126 1.76 10.14 13.64
N ASN A 127 1.09 9.12 14.17
CA ASN A 127 1.49 8.45 15.41
C ASN A 127 2.22 7.11 15.22
N ASN A 128 2.45 6.67 13.99
CA ASN A 128 3.10 5.39 13.69
C ASN A 128 4.64 5.50 13.55
N ILE A 129 5.17 6.72 13.55
CA ILE A 129 6.57 6.98 13.20
C ILE A 129 7.50 6.59 14.36
N ARG A 130 8.42 5.66 14.08
CA ARG A 130 9.41 5.14 15.02
C ARG A 130 10.75 5.87 14.89
N GLY A 131 10.76 7.17 15.14
CA GLY A 131 11.95 8.03 14.98
C GLY A 131 13.14 7.65 15.87
N ALA A 132 12.88 7.12 17.07
CA ALA A 132 13.94 6.73 18.02
C ALA A 132 14.41 5.26 17.87
N SER A 133 13.94 4.54 16.84
CA SER A 133 14.33 3.13 16.63
C SER A 133 15.79 3.01 16.21
N THR A 134 16.44 1.89 16.55
CA THR A 134 17.77 1.53 16.03
C THR A 134 17.69 0.25 15.21
N LEU A 135 18.59 0.04 14.24
CA LEU A 135 18.64 -1.22 13.46
C LEU A 135 18.74 -2.47 14.34
N ALA A 136 19.40 -2.37 15.50
CA ALA A 136 19.50 -3.47 16.46
C ALA A 136 18.14 -3.87 17.06
N ASP A 137 17.17 -2.95 17.11
CA ASP A 137 15.82 -3.26 17.59
C ASP A 137 15.01 -4.08 16.58
N TYR A 138 15.25 -3.88 15.29
CA TYR A 138 14.61 -4.65 14.22
C TYR A 138 15.05 -6.12 14.28
N ALA A 139 16.35 -6.37 14.46
CA ALA A 139 16.92 -7.73 14.50
C ALA A 139 16.34 -8.61 15.63
N LYS A 140 15.86 -8.01 16.72
CA LYS A 140 15.23 -8.72 17.86
C LYS A 140 13.85 -9.28 17.53
N LEU A 141 13.20 -8.79 16.47
CA LEU A 141 11.83 -9.13 16.15
C LEU A 141 11.73 -10.47 15.42
N ARG A 142 10.78 -11.29 15.88
CA ARG A 142 10.43 -12.57 15.26
C ARG A 142 9.64 -12.35 13.97
N PRO A 143 9.77 -13.24 12.98
CA PRO A 143 8.91 -13.25 11.80
C PRO A 143 7.42 -13.30 12.15
N ALA A 144 6.62 -12.48 11.45
CA ALA A 144 5.20 -12.29 11.71
C ALA A 144 4.32 -13.29 10.93
N PHE A 145 4.76 -13.70 9.73
CA PHE A 145 3.95 -14.50 8.80
C PHE A 145 4.42 -15.96 8.75
N ASP A 146 5.69 -16.21 8.42
CA ASP A 146 6.33 -17.52 8.52
C ASP A 146 7.24 -17.60 9.76
N ARG A 147 6.73 -18.21 10.83
CA ARG A 147 7.42 -18.26 12.13
C ARG A 147 8.73 -19.07 12.15
N LYS A 148 8.99 -19.90 11.14
CA LYS A 148 10.16 -20.79 11.12
C LYS A 148 11.26 -20.26 10.22
N HIS A 149 10.90 -19.83 9.01
CA HIS A 149 11.85 -19.44 7.96
C HIS A 149 11.50 -18.09 7.33
N GLY A 150 10.66 -17.31 8.00
CA GLY A 150 10.25 -16.00 7.52
C GLY A 150 11.29 -14.91 7.76
N SER A 151 11.18 -13.89 6.94
CA SER A 151 11.98 -12.66 6.97
C SER A 151 11.12 -11.43 7.23
N VAL A 152 9.81 -11.53 7.02
CA VAL A 152 8.87 -10.42 7.17
C VAL A 152 8.45 -10.32 8.64
N THR A 153 8.61 -9.14 9.22
CA THR A 153 8.29 -8.81 10.62
C THR A 153 7.34 -7.65 10.74
N ALA A 154 6.82 -7.43 11.94
CA ALA A 154 5.98 -6.28 12.24
C ALA A 154 6.71 -4.92 12.06
N ALA A 155 8.05 -4.89 12.06
CA ALA A 155 8.79 -3.65 11.86
C ALA A 155 9.07 -3.33 10.38
N ASN A 156 9.16 -4.35 9.53
CA ASN A 156 9.40 -4.19 8.09
C ASN A 156 8.12 -4.38 7.24
N SER A 157 6.96 -4.33 7.91
CA SER A 157 5.61 -4.34 7.31
C SER A 157 4.87 -3.07 7.67
N THR A 158 3.95 -2.62 6.80
CA THR A 158 3.03 -1.53 7.15
C THR A 158 2.06 -1.96 8.26
N PRO A 159 1.77 -1.11 9.26
CA PRO A 159 0.75 -1.39 10.26
C PRO A 159 -0.67 -1.21 9.69
N LEU A 160 -1.66 -1.73 10.42
CA LEU A 160 -3.06 -1.36 10.16
C LEU A 160 -3.32 0.04 10.69
N THR A 161 -3.88 0.91 9.87
CA THR A 161 -4.00 2.34 10.16
C THR A 161 -5.31 2.93 9.71
N ASP A 162 -5.76 3.93 10.45
CA ASP A 162 -6.94 4.73 10.14
C ASP A 162 -6.49 6.02 9.45
N GLY A 163 -7.20 6.46 8.41
CA GLY A 163 -6.86 7.69 7.73
C GLY A 163 -7.78 8.02 6.55
N ALA A 164 -7.81 9.29 6.18
CA ALA A 164 -8.56 9.81 5.05
C ALA A 164 -7.72 10.82 4.28
N ALA A 165 -7.89 10.85 2.96
CA ALA A 165 -7.25 11.82 2.09
C ALA A 165 -8.19 12.18 0.93
N ALA A 166 -8.09 13.42 0.47
CA ALA A 166 -8.90 13.94 -0.63
C ALA A 166 -8.05 14.81 -1.54
N VAL A 167 -8.32 14.73 -2.84
CA VAL A 167 -7.75 15.59 -3.87
C VAL A 167 -8.89 16.13 -4.74
N ILE A 168 -8.76 17.35 -5.23
CA ILE A 168 -9.73 17.95 -6.16
C ILE A 168 -9.12 17.91 -7.55
N LEU A 169 -9.80 17.26 -8.48
CA LEU A 169 -9.35 17.15 -9.88
C LEU A 169 -10.35 17.87 -10.80
N MET A 170 -9.81 18.74 -11.63
CA MET A 170 -10.55 19.49 -12.64
C MET A 170 -9.70 19.70 -13.89
N THR A 171 -10.31 20.14 -14.98
CA THR A 171 -9.56 20.55 -16.17
C THR A 171 -8.82 21.85 -15.90
N GLU A 172 -7.66 22.05 -16.52
CA GLU A 172 -6.88 23.29 -16.38
C GLU A 172 -7.70 24.53 -16.75
N SER A 173 -8.52 24.44 -17.80
CA SER A 173 -9.44 25.52 -18.18
C SER A 173 -10.40 25.91 -17.06
N ARG A 174 -10.89 24.93 -16.29
CA ARG A 174 -11.82 25.17 -15.19
C ARG A 174 -11.11 25.77 -13.99
N ALA A 175 -9.89 25.32 -13.68
CA ALA A 175 -9.06 25.93 -12.64
C ALA A 175 -8.79 27.41 -12.95
N LYS A 176 -8.44 27.73 -14.21
CA LYS A 176 -8.24 29.12 -14.68
C LYS A 176 -9.51 29.97 -14.59
N GLU A 177 -10.66 29.46 -15.02
CA GLU A 177 -11.96 30.15 -14.87
C GLU A 177 -12.30 30.47 -13.40
N LEU A 178 -11.93 29.59 -12.48
CA LEU A 178 -12.19 29.73 -11.05
C LEU A 178 -11.11 30.54 -10.31
N GLY A 179 -10.04 30.98 -10.99
CA GLY A 179 -8.91 31.67 -10.37
C GLY A 179 -8.13 30.80 -9.38
N LEU A 180 -8.15 29.47 -9.56
CA LEU A 180 -7.41 28.53 -8.72
C LEU A 180 -6.01 28.33 -9.28
N HIS A 181 -5.03 28.15 -8.38
CA HIS A 181 -3.68 27.71 -8.69
C HIS A 181 -3.59 26.20 -8.42
N PRO A 182 -3.54 25.36 -9.47
CA PRO A 182 -3.33 23.93 -9.27
C PRO A 182 -2.03 23.63 -8.49
N LEU A 183 -2.04 22.48 -7.83
CA LEU A 183 -0.85 21.96 -7.15
C LEU A 183 0.11 21.29 -8.15
N GLY A 184 -0.43 20.82 -9.26
CA GLY A 184 0.28 20.13 -10.33
C GLY A 184 -0.69 19.39 -11.26
N TYR A 185 -0.11 18.63 -12.20
CA TYR A 185 -0.81 17.98 -13.30
C TYR A 185 -0.63 16.47 -13.26
N LEU A 186 -1.69 15.73 -13.59
CA LEU A 186 -1.63 14.30 -13.90
C LEU A 186 -1.27 14.12 -15.38
N ARG A 187 -0.01 13.79 -15.67
CA ARG A 187 0.51 13.68 -17.04
C ARG A 187 0.15 12.35 -17.69
N SER A 188 0.30 11.27 -16.95
CA SER A 188 -0.09 9.94 -17.40
C SER A 188 -0.45 9.05 -16.21
N TYR A 189 -1.15 7.97 -16.50
CA TYR A 189 -1.39 6.91 -15.54
C TYR A 189 -1.47 5.55 -16.24
N ALA A 190 -1.22 4.50 -15.48
CA ALA A 190 -1.32 3.13 -15.92
C ALA A 190 -1.89 2.25 -14.80
N PHE A 191 -2.78 1.35 -15.18
CA PHE A 191 -3.25 0.25 -14.33
C PHE A 191 -2.87 -1.06 -15.01
N THR A 192 -2.34 -2.00 -14.24
CA THR A 192 -1.90 -3.31 -14.70
C THR A 192 -2.46 -4.39 -13.80
N ALA A 193 -2.55 -5.61 -14.32
CA ALA A 193 -2.91 -6.80 -13.58
C ALA A 193 -1.88 -7.89 -13.89
N ILE A 194 -1.48 -8.62 -12.87
CA ILE A 194 -0.61 -9.79 -12.91
C ILE A 194 -1.29 -10.96 -12.22
N ASP A 195 -0.68 -12.14 -12.30
CA ASP A 195 -1.18 -13.31 -11.60
C ASP A 195 -1.21 -13.12 -10.08
N VAL A 196 -2.18 -13.75 -9.41
CA VAL A 196 -2.38 -13.67 -7.96
C VAL A 196 -1.67 -14.79 -7.21
N TRP A 197 -1.33 -15.89 -7.88
CA TRP A 197 -0.79 -17.09 -7.22
C TRP A 197 0.68 -16.95 -6.81
N GLN A 198 1.46 -16.14 -7.53
CA GLN A 198 2.86 -15.89 -7.24
C GLN A 198 3.16 -14.40 -7.26
N ASP A 199 3.77 -13.92 -6.17
CA ASP A 199 4.36 -12.58 -6.08
C ASP A 199 3.40 -11.46 -6.53
N MET A 200 2.13 -11.55 -6.12
CA MET A 200 1.05 -10.67 -6.61
C MET A 200 1.26 -9.18 -6.34
N LEU A 201 2.22 -8.81 -5.48
CA LEU A 201 2.50 -7.41 -5.15
C LEU A 201 3.57 -6.78 -6.07
N LEU A 202 3.88 -7.41 -7.20
CA LEU A 202 4.77 -6.84 -8.23
C LEU A 202 4.11 -5.88 -9.21
N GLY A 203 2.85 -5.51 -8.99
CA GLY A 203 2.12 -4.55 -9.83
C GLY A 203 2.95 -3.34 -10.31
N PRO A 204 3.70 -2.65 -9.41
CA PRO A 204 4.58 -1.52 -9.78
C PRO A 204 5.60 -1.81 -10.87
N ALA A 205 6.17 -3.02 -10.93
CA ALA A 205 7.15 -3.40 -11.95
C ALA A 205 6.55 -3.43 -13.38
N TRP A 206 5.23 -3.59 -13.50
CA TRP A 206 4.51 -3.50 -14.77
C TRP A 206 3.90 -2.11 -15.02
N SER A 207 3.32 -1.48 -14.01
CA SER A 207 2.61 -0.21 -14.18
C SER A 207 3.56 0.97 -14.44
N THR A 208 4.72 0.99 -13.78
CA THR A 208 5.73 2.05 -13.87
C THR A 208 6.23 2.29 -15.30
N PRO A 209 6.78 1.28 -16.02
CA PRO A 209 7.25 1.50 -17.38
C PRO A 209 6.13 1.94 -18.34
N LEU A 210 4.90 1.44 -18.15
CA LEU A 210 3.76 1.82 -18.97
C LEU A 210 3.33 3.28 -18.74
N ALA A 211 3.36 3.76 -17.49
CA ALA A 211 3.05 5.15 -17.18
C ALA A 211 4.12 6.10 -17.74
N LEU A 212 5.41 5.75 -17.59
CA LEU A 212 6.52 6.52 -18.14
C LEU A 212 6.47 6.64 -19.66
N GLU A 213 6.24 5.52 -20.36
CA GLU A 213 6.09 5.50 -21.81
C GLU A 213 4.94 6.39 -22.28
N ARG A 214 3.79 6.33 -21.61
CA ARG A 214 2.63 7.20 -21.90
C ARG A 214 2.90 8.69 -21.67
N ALA A 215 3.81 9.01 -20.74
CA ALA A 215 4.25 10.38 -20.51
C ALA A 215 5.37 10.82 -21.45
N GLY A 216 5.98 9.90 -22.21
CA GLY A 216 7.17 10.16 -23.01
C GLY A 216 8.41 10.46 -22.16
N LEU A 217 8.48 9.91 -20.95
CA LEU A 217 9.56 10.12 -19.98
C LEU A 217 10.31 8.82 -19.69
N THR A 218 11.49 8.96 -19.11
CA THR A 218 12.31 7.89 -18.57
C THR A 218 12.49 8.03 -17.06
N MET A 219 13.02 7.00 -16.41
CA MET A 219 13.37 7.07 -14.98
C MET A 219 14.36 8.20 -14.66
N ALA A 220 15.22 8.60 -15.61
CA ALA A 220 16.20 9.66 -15.43
C ALA A 220 15.56 11.05 -15.33
N ASP A 221 14.42 11.26 -16.00
CA ASP A 221 13.69 12.53 -16.02
C ASP A 221 12.93 12.80 -14.72
N LEU A 222 12.77 11.78 -13.87
CA LEU A 222 12.09 11.91 -12.59
C LEU A 222 12.95 12.64 -11.57
N THR A 223 12.35 13.63 -10.92
CA THR A 223 12.89 14.29 -9.71
C THR A 223 12.59 13.46 -8.47
N LEU A 224 11.42 12.81 -8.43
CA LEU A 224 10.97 11.99 -7.30
C LEU A 224 10.35 10.67 -7.78
N PHE A 225 10.52 9.64 -6.96
CA PHE A 225 9.87 8.34 -7.12
C PHE A 225 9.26 7.93 -5.78
N ASP A 226 7.94 7.93 -5.69
CA ASP A 226 7.18 7.54 -4.50
C ASP A 226 6.48 6.19 -4.75
N MET A 227 6.85 5.17 -3.98
CA MET A 227 6.27 3.83 -4.04
C MET A 227 5.56 3.49 -2.75
N HIS A 228 4.35 2.94 -2.89
CA HIS A 228 3.62 2.34 -1.78
C HIS A 228 4.43 1.21 -1.13
N GLU A 229 4.87 1.44 0.10
CA GLU A 229 5.61 0.45 0.89
C GLU A 229 4.65 -0.46 1.66
N ALA A 230 4.07 -1.46 1.01
CA ALA A 230 3.22 -2.43 1.70
C ALA A 230 4.05 -3.29 2.69
N PHE A 231 5.19 -3.78 2.19
CA PHE A 231 6.19 -4.55 2.90
C PHE A 231 7.56 -4.21 2.32
N ALA A 232 8.61 -4.23 3.13
CA ALA A 232 9.95 -3.93 2.63
C ALA A 232 10.39 -4.94 1.56
N ALA A 233 10.04 -6.22 1.72
CA ALA A 233 10.28 -7.25 0.69
C ALA A 233 9.61 -6.91 -0.65
N GLN A 234 8.36 -6.46 -0.61
CA GLN A 234 7.61 -6.06 -1.80
C GLN A 234 8.27 -4.87 -2.48
N THR A 235 8.66 -3.86 -1.71
CA THR A 235 9.27 -2.65 -2.25
C THR A 235 10.62 -2.97 -2.91
N LEU A 236 11.49 -3.69 -2.21
CA LEU A 236 12.82 -4.05 -2.71
C LEU A 236 12.75 -4.96 -3.95
N ALA A 237 11.85 -5.94 -3.96
CA ALA A 237 11.64 -6.80 -5.13
C ALA A 237 11.18 -5.99 -6.35
N ASN A 238 10.26 -5.03 -6.20
CA ASN A 238 9.85 -4.16 -7.31
C ASN A 238 11.01 -3.29 -7.79
N LEU A 239 11.79 -2.68 -6.90
CA LEU A 239 12.95 -1.87 -7.27
C LEU A 239 14.00 -2.69 -8.03
N GLN A 240 14.27 -3.92 -7.59
CA GLN A 240 15.18 -4.84 -8.28
C GLN A 240 14.69 -5.19 -9.69
N LEU A 241 13.39 -5.42 -9.87
CA LEU A 241 12.82 -5.72 -11.19
C LEU A 241 12.84 -4.52 -12.15
N LEU A 242 12.63 -3.29 -11.65
CA LEU A 242 12.70 -2.08 -12.47
C LEU A 242 14.10 -1.89 -13.08
N GLY A 243 15.15 -2.24 -12.35
CA GLY A 243 16.54 -2.22 -12.83
C GLY A 243 16.97 -3.48 -13.60
N SER A 244 16.12 -4.50 -13.75
CA SER A 244 16.52 -5.78 -14.34
C SER A 244 16.32 -5.83 -15.86
N GLU A 245 17.43 -5.90 -16.59
CA GLU A 245 17.45 -6.16 -18.05
C GLU A 245 16.74 -7.46 -18.42
N ARG A 246 16.97 -8.52 -17.62
CA ARG A 246 16.36 -9.83 -17.85
C ARG A 246 14.85 -9.73 -17.76
N PHE A 247 14.33 -9.12 -16.70
CA PHE A 247 12.90 -8.95 -16.51
C PHE A 247 12.27 -8.13 -17.65
N ALA A 248 12.91 -7.04 -18.04
CA ALA A 248 12.42 -6.21 -19.13
C ALA A 248 12.30 -6.98 -20.45
N ARG A 249 13.33 -7.76 -20.81
CA ARG A 249 13.35 -8.52 -22.07
C ARG A 249 12.42 -9.73 -22.06
N GLU A 250 12.51 -10.56 -21.01
CA GLU A 250 11.84 -11.86 -20.95
C GLU A 250 10.37 -11.76 -20.53
N VAL A 251 10.02 -10.75 -19.71
CA VAL A 251 8.68 -10.64 -19.13
C VAL A 251 7.91 -9.46 -19.70
N LEU A 252 8.54 -8.29 -19.82
CA LEU A 252 7.87 -7.09 -20.33
C LEU A 252 7.92 -6.96 -21.86
N GLY A 253 8.75 -7.76 -22.54
CA GLY A 253 8.99 -7.64 -23.98
C GLY A 253 9.65 -6.30 -24.37
N ARG A 254 10.37 -5.66 -23.46
CA ARG A 254 11.06 -4.37 -23.64
C ARG A 254 12.55 -4.60 -23.92
N ALA A 255 13.14 -3.73 -24.73
CA ALA A 255 14.54 -3.87 -25.15
C ALA A 255 15.55 -3.66 -24.00
N GLN A 256 15.21 -2.82 -23.03
CA GLN A 256 16.07 -2.41 -21.92
C GLN A 256 15.27 -2.31 -20.62
N ALA A 257 15.97 -2.35 -19.48
CA ALA A 257 15.39 -2.14 -18.16
C ALA A 257 14.61 -0.83 -18.07
N THR A 258 13.65 -0.76 -17.14
CA THR A 258 12.90 0.48 -16.90
C THR A 258 13.84 1.56 -16.35
N GLY A 259 14.73 1.16 -15.45
CA GLY A 259 15.78 1.99 -14.87
C GLY A 259 15.95 1.71 -13.38
N GLU A 260 17.19 1.83 -12.90
CA GLU A 260 17.47 1.81 -11.47
C GLU A 260 16.91 3.07 -10.80
N VAL A 261 16.40 2.91 -9.59
CA VAL A 261 15.85 4.03 -8.82
C VAL A 261 16.92 4.58 -7.90
N ASP A 262 17.25 5.85 -8.06
CA ASP A 262 18.17 6.56 -7.16
C ASP A 262 17.55 6.69 -5.76
N ASP A 263 18.28 6.24 -4.74
CA ASP A 263 17.87 6.30 -3.34
C ASP A 263 17.57 7.74 -2.87
N ALA A 264 18.27 8.73 -3.43
CA ALA A 264 18.09 10.15 -3.12
C ALA A 264 16.77 10.73 -3.67
N LYS A 265 16.11 10.00 -4.58
CA LYS A 265 14.80 10.34 -5.17
C LYS A 265 13.67 9.45 -4.67
N PHE A 266 13.99 8.29 -4.09
CA PHE A 266 13.03 7.28 -3.65
C PHE A 266 12.43 7.58 -2.28
N ASN A 267 11.11 7.71 -2.15
CA ASN A 267 10.39 7.85 -0.88
C ASN A 267 11.09 8.83 0.10
N VAL A 268 11.43 10.02 -0.39
CA VAL A 268 12.35 10.95 0.31
C VAL A 268 11.78 11.52 1.61
N LEU A 269 10.45 11.50 1.76
CA LEU A 269 9.75 11.90 2.98
C LEU A 269 9.30 10.70 3.82
N GLY A 270 9.81 9.50 3.54
CA GLY A 270 9.30 8.25 4.11
C GLY A 270 8.09 7.72 3.35
N GLY A 271 7.76 6.46 3.58
CA GLY A 271 6.69 5.76 2.89
C GLY A 271 5.67 5.12 3.83
N SER A 272 4.85 4.23 3.28
CA SER A 272 3.73 3.63 4.00
C SER A 272 4.14 2.71 5.14
N ILE A 273 5.37 2.19 5.19
CA ILE A 273 5.87 1.48 6.37
C ILE A 273 5.92 2.42 7.58
N ALA A 274 6.26 3.69 7.35
CA ALA A 274 6.37 4.68 8.40
C ALA A 274 5.03 5.34 8.77
N TYR A 275 4.30 5.83 7.78
CA TYR A 275 3.04 6.55 7.99
C TYR A 275 1.86 5.61 8.27
N GLY A 276 1.84 4.46 7.57
CA GLY A 276 0.68 3.60 7.50
C GLY A 276 0.09 3.46 6.10
N HIS A 277 -0.84 2.53 5.98
CA HIS A 277 -1.59 2.25 4.77
C HIS A 277 -3.10 2.17 5.03
N PRO A 278 -3.79 3.31 5.22
CA PRO A 278 -5.24 3.35 5.08
C PRO A 278 -5.58 3.06 3.60
N PHE A 279 -6.16 1.88 3.34
CA PHE A 279 -6.24 1.26 2.01
C PHE A 279 -6.75 2.21 0.92
N ALA A 280 -7.85 2.92 1.16
CA ALA A 280 -8.44 3.84 0.17
C ALA A 280 -7.81 5.24 0.15
N ALA A 281 -7.12 5.65 1.21
CA ALA A 281 -6.60 7.02 1.36
C ALA A 281 -5.14 7.18 0.91
N THR A 282 -4.37 6.09 0.93
CA THR A 282 -2.92 6.10 0.67
C THR A 282 -2.56 6.69 -0.69
N GLY A 283 -3.31 6.36 -1.75
CA GLY A 283 -3.03 6.89 -3.09
C GLY A 283 -3.12 8.41 -3.16
N ALA A 284 -4.15 9.01 -2.55
CA ALA A 284 -4.30 10.46 -2.48
C ALA A 284 -3.19 11.11 -1.63
N ARG A 285 -2.82 10.50 -0.49
CA ARG A 285 -1.70 10.97 0.33
C ARG A 285 -0.38 10.99 -0.44
N MET A 286 -0.05 9.93 -1.18
CA MET A 286 1.17 9.88 -2.00
C MET A 286 1.19 10.94 -3.10
N ILE A 287 0.05 11.17 -3.77
CA ILE A 287 -0.07 12.22 -4.80
C ILE A 287 0.18 13.61 -4.19
N THR A 288 -0.48 13.93 -3.08
CA THR A 288 -0.31 15.21 -2.38
C THR A 288 1.15 15.39 -1.93
N GLN A 289 1.70 14.41 -1.21
CA GLN A 289 3.06 14.46 -0.68
C GLN A 289 4.11 14.63 -1.79
N THR A 290 3.94 13.91 -2.91
CA THR A 290 4.85 14.01 -4.07
C THR A 290 4.80 15.40 -4.70
N LEU A 291 3.61 15.95 -4.93
CA LEU A 291 3.48 17.28 -5.55
C LEU A 291 4.03 18.41 -4.66
N HIS A 292 3.77 18.36 -3.36
CA HIS A 292 4.35 19.34 -2.43
C HIS A 292 5.89 19.26 -2.41
N GLU A 293 6.45 18.04 -2.43
CA GLU A 293 7.91 17.87 -2.46
C GLU A 293 8.53 18.28 -3.81
N LEU A 294 7.87 18.04 -4.94
CA LEU A 294 8.33 18.57 -6.23
C LEU A 294 8.40 20.09 -6.21
N ARG A 295 7.36 20.76 -5.70
CA ARG A 295 7.34 22.24 -5.59
C ARG A 295 8.47 22.75 -4.69
N ARG A 296 8.72 22.10 -3.55
CA ARG A 296 9.86 22.44 -2.67
C ARG A 296 11.21 22.30 -3.37
N ARG A 297 11.32 21.41 -4.36
CA ARG A 297 12.54 21.18 -5.16
C ARG A 297 12.64 22.04 -6.42
N GLY A 298 11.68 22.94 -6.65
CA GLY A 298 11.65 23.82 -7.83
C GLY A 298 10.97 23.22 -9.05
N GLY A 299 10.19 22.15 -8.88
CA GLY A 299 9.35 21.56 -9.92
C GLY A 299 9.86 20.23 -10.47
N GLY A 300 9.42 19.89 -11.67
CA GLY A 300 9.80 18.66 -12.38
C GLY A 300 8.75 17.55 -12.30
N PHE A 301 9.18 16.34 -12.66
CA PHE A 301 8.31 15.17 -12.75
C PHE A 301 8.48 14.24 -11.54
N GLY A 302 7.37 13.77 -11.00
CA GLY A 302 7.33 12.74 -9.96
C GLY A 302 6.55 11.53 -10.42
N LEU A 303 6.96 10.35 -9.99
CA LEU A 303 6.20 9.12 -10.21
C LEU A 303 5.66 8.58 -8.90
N VAL A 304 4.35 8.32 -8.86
CA VAL A 304 3.68 7.65 -7.75
C VAL A 304 3.23 6.27 -8.21
N THR A 305 3.60 5.21 -7.49
CA THR A 305 3.25 3.83 -7.86
C THR A 305 2.85 2.97 -6.67
N ALA A 306 1.89 2.08 -6.89
CA ALA A 306 1.36 1.23 -5.83
C ALA A 306 1.02 -0.18 -6.30
N CYS A 307 1.37 -1.15 -5.47
CA CYS A 307 0.81 -2.51 -5.53
C CYS A 307 -0.56 -2.53 -4.84
N ALA A 308 -1.45 -3.39 -5.31
CA ALA A 308 -2.74 -3.63 -4.69
C ALA A 308 -3.09 -5.12 -4.69
N ALA A 309 -3.89 -5.52 -3.71
CA ALA A 309 -4.41 -6.89 -3.64
C ALA A 309 -5.16 -7.27 -4.93
N GLY A 310 -5.17 -8.57 -5.24
CA GLY A 310 -5.72 -9.08 -6.50
C GLY A 310 -4.77 -8.96 -7.69
N GLY A 311 -3.46 -8.83 -7.44
CA GLY A 311 -2.45 -8.78 -8.50
C GLY A 311 -2.46 -7.46 -9.27
N LEU A 312 -2.87 -6.36 -8.65
CA LEU A 312 -3.05 -5.09 -9.33
C LEU A 312 -1.87 -4.15 -9.11
N GLY A 313 -1.54 -3.37 -10.15
CA GLY A 313 -0.56 -2.30 -10.11
C GLY A 313 -1.16 -1.01 -10.60
N ALA A 314 -0.79 0.11 -9.98
CA ALA A 314 -1.11 1.45 -10.46
C ALA A 314 0.16 2.30 -10.49
N ALA A 315 0.34 3.13 -11.50
CA ALA A 315 1.38 4.15 -11.56
C ALA A 315 0.82 5.43 -12.17
N MET A 316 1.30 6.57 -11.69
CA MET A 316 0.91 7.90 -12.15
C MET A 316 2.16 8.77 -12.29
N VAL A 317 2.27 9.48 -13.40
CA VAL A 317 3.27 10.53 -13.59
C VAL A 317 2.62 11.87 -13.29
N LEU A 318 3.21 12.59 -12.36
CA LEU A 318 2.82 13.89 -11.87
C LEU A 318 3.84 14.93 -12.31
N GLU A 319 3.38 16.15 -12.54
CA GLU A 319 4.22 17.31 -12.81
C GLU A 319 3.81 18.43 -11.86
N ALA A 320 4.77 19.07 -11.19
CA ALA A 320 4.47 20.26 -10.40
C ALA A 320 4.19 21.47 -11.31
N GLU A 321 3.25 22.32 -10.89
CA GLU A 321 3.02 23.63 -11.51
C GLU A 321 4.09 24.66 -11.12
#